data_AF-A0A2Z5ENC9-F1
#
_entry.id   AF-A0A2Z5ENC9-F1
#
_cell.length_a   1.000
_cell.length_b   1.000
_cell.length_c   1.000
_cell.angle_alpha   90.00
_cell.angle_beta   90.00
_cell.angle_gamma   90.00
#
_symmetry.space_group_name_H-M   'P 1'
#
loop_
_entity.id
_entity.type
_entity.pdbx_description
1 polymer ?
#
loop_
_entity_poly.entity_id
_entity_poly.type
_entity_poly.pdbx_seq_one_letter_code
_entity_poly.pdbx_strand_id
1 'polypeptide(L)' 'MPQSAEKILDHALLFREPEYLKVFENKKEFECGHAGTKVAGVGDWTKSVDYQEKNFAREALTINPA' A
#
# COMPACT_ATOMS: atom_id res chain seq x y z
N MET A 1 5.18 -23.59 4.95
CA MET A 1 4.44 -24.53 5.81
C MET A 1 3.26 -23.73 6.33
N PRO A 2 2.02 -24.16 6.09
CA PRO A 2 0.89 -23.50 6.71
C PRO A 2 1.10 -23.53 8.23
N GLN A 3 0.72 -22.43 8.89
CA GLN A 3 0.76 -22.17 10.34
C GLN A 3 1.14 -23.35 11.25
N SER A 4 2.11 -23.15 12.16
CA SER A 4 2.46 -24.16 13.18
C SER A 4 2.01 -23.73 14.58
N ALA A 5 1.45 -24.66 15.35
CA ALA A 5 1.09 -24.41 16.75
C ALA A 5 2.31 -24.17 17.66
N GLU A 6 3.49 -24.70 17.29
CA GLU A 6 4.74 -24.51 18.03
C GLU A 6 5.36 -23.13 17.77
N LYS A 7 5.04 -22.52 16.63
CA LYS A 7 5.50 -21.18 16.25
C LYS A 7 4.43 -20.48 15.42
N ILE A 8 3.50 -19.86 16.14
CA ILE A 8 2.40 -19.13 15.52
C ILE A 8 2.95 -17.89 14.84
N LEU A 9 2.74 -17.79 13.52
CA LEU A 9 2.95 -16.57 12.75
C LEU A 9 1.69 -15.70 12.88
N ASP A 10 1.83 -14.51 13.45
CA ASP A 10 0.76 -13.52 13.43
C ASP A 10 0.61 -12.89 12.03
N HIS A 11 -0.37 -12.01 11.88
CA HIS A 11 -0.66 -11.33 10.62
C HIS A 11 0.54 -10.55 10.05
N ALA A 12 1.48 -10.08 10.88
CA ALA A 12 2.61 -9.30 10.39
C ALA A 12 3.63 -10.19 9.64
N LEU A 13 3.77 -11.45 10.05
CA LEU A 13 4.69 -12.42 9.45
C LEU A 13 4.01 -13.41 8.51
N LEU A 14 2.80 -13.88 8.83
CA LEU A 14 2.04 -14.86 8.06
C LEU A 14 1.86 -14.45 6.60
N PHE A 15 1.52 -13.18 6.35
CA PHE A 15 1.27 -12.67 5.00
C PHE A 15 2.53 -12.43 4.18
N ARG A 16 3.72 -12.71 4.74
CA ARG A 16 4.99 -12.71 4.01
C ARG A 16 5.36 -14.10 3.50
N GLU A 17 4.65 -15.15 3.94
CA GLU A 17 4.91 -16.51 3.48
C GLU A 17 4.60 -16.65 1.98
N PRO A 18 5.37 -17.48 1.23
CA PRO A 18 5.26 -17.58 -0.22
C PRO A 18 3.85 -17.90 -0.72
N GLU A 19 3.10 -18.72 0.01
CA GLU A 19 1.71 -19.07 -0.32
C GLU A 19 0.78 -17.84 -0.30
N TYR A 20 0.93 -16.93 0.66
CA TYR A 20 0.11 -15.72 0.76
C TYR A 20 0.57 -14.66 -0.25
N LEU A 21 1.87 -14.53 -0.48
CA LEU A 21 2.38 -13.65 -1.54
C LEU A 21 1.80 -14.03 -2.90
N LYS A 22 1.75 -15.33 -3.23
CA LYS A 22 1.13 -15.83 -4.46
C LYS A 22 -0.38 -15.53 -4.52
N VAL A 23 -1.10 -15.64 -3.40
CA VAL A 23 -2.52 -15.24 -3.33
C VAL A 23 -2.68 -13.75 -3.65
N PHE A 24 -1.82 -12.88 -3.11
CA PHE A 24 -1.88 -11.45 -3.39
C PHE A 24 -1.50 -11.11 -4.82
N GLU A 25 -0.51 -11.78 -5.40
CA GLU A 25 -0.14 -11.63 -6.82
C GLU A 25 -1.31 -11.98 -7.74
N ASN A 26 -1.94 -13.15 -7.53
CA ASN A 26 -3.11 -13.55 -8.30
C ASN A 26 -4.28 -12.60 -8.10
N LYS A 27 -4.52 -12.13 -6.86
CA LYS A 27 -5.61 -11.19 -6.56
C LYS A 27 -5.46 -9.88 -7.32
N LYS A 28 -4.23 -9.37 -7.49
CA LYS A 28 -3.96 -8.11 -8.21
C LYS A 28 -4.48 -8.11 -9.66
N GLU A 29 -4.56 -9.28 -10.30
CA GLU A 29 -5.13 -9.40 -11.66
C GLU A 29 -6.59 -8.94 -11.73
N PHE A 30 -7.31 -9.01 -10.62
CA PHE A 30 -8.74 -8.68 -10.53
C PHE A 30 -9.03 -7.36 -9.82
N GLU A 31 -8.01 -6.67 -9.29
CA GLU A 31 -8.18 -5.43 -8.52
C GLU A 31 -8.23 -4.16 -9.40
N CYS A 32 -7.91 -4.28 -10.69
CA CYS A 32 -7.74 -3.14 -11.61
C CYS A 32 -6.77 -2.06 -11.07
N GLY A 33 -5.72 -2.49 -10.36
CA GLY A 33 -4.72 -1.59 -9.79
C GLY A 33 -3.85 -0.91 -10.85
N HIS A 34 -3.38 0.30 -10.55
CA HIS A 34 -2.39 0.96 -11.40
C HIS A 34 -1.04 0.23 -11.41
N ALA A 35 -0.31 0.32 -12.52
CA ALA A 35 1.05 -0.21 -12.62
C ALA A 35 1.97 0.37 -11.53
N GLY A 36 2.90 -0.45 -11.04
CA GLY A 36 3.80 -0.06 -9.94
C GLY A 36 4.63 1.20 -10.22
N THR A 37 5.01 1.44 -11.48
CA THR A 37 5.71 2.65 -11.91
C THR A 37 4.86 3.91 -11.76
N LYS A 38 3.56 3.84 -12.05
CA LYS A 38 2.62 4.96 -11.84
C LYS A 38 2.44 5.25 -10.36
N VAL A 39 2.30 4.20 -9.54
CA VAL A 39 2.20 4.33 -8.08
C VAL A 39 3.46 4.98 -7.50
N ALA A 40 4.65 4.52 -7.90
CA ALA A 40 5.92 5.12 -7.48
C ALA A 40 6.01 6.60 -7.89
N GLY A 41 5.70 6.92 -9.15
CA GLY A 41 5.75 8.31 -9.64
C GLY A 41 4.78 9.25 -8.92
N VAL A 42 3.55 8.81 -8.63
CA VAL A 42 2.62 9.61 -7.82
C VAL A 42 3.13 9.73 -6.38
N GLY A 43 3.67 8.64 -5.80
CA GLY A 43 4.28 8.64 -4.47
C GLY A 43 5.40 9.67 -4.34
N ASP A 44 6.24 9.81 -5.36
CA ASP A 44 7.31 10.82 -5.36
C ASP A 44 6.76 12.24 -5.57
N TRP A 45 5.80 12.41 -6.48
CA TRP A 45 5.13 13.71 -6.68
C TRP A 45 4.46 14.22 -5.41
N THR A 46 3.79 13.36 -4.63
CA THR A 46 3.13 13.77 -3.37
C THR A 46 4.09 14.27 -2.29
N LYS A 47 5.41 14.06 -2.46
CA LYS A 47 6.47 14.56 -1.57
C LYS A 47 7.15 15.82 -2.11
N SER A 48 6.79 16.28 -3.31
CA SER A 48 7.42 17.41 -3.98
C SER A 48 6.89 18.77 -3.48
N VAL A 49 7.65 19.83 -3.78
CA VAL A 49 7.22 21.21 -3.50
C VAL A 49 5.97 21.60 -4.28
N ASP A 50 5.84 21.17 -5.54
CA ASP A 50 4.62 21.42 -6.35
C ASP A 50 3.36 20.85 -5.68
N TYR A 51 3.44 19.63 -5.12
CA TYR A 51 2.30 19.06 -4.41
C TYR A 51 2.05 19.76 -3.07
N GLN A 52 3.10 20.18 -2.37
CA GLN A 52 2.96 20.94 -1.13
C GLN A 52 2.13 22.21 -1.36
N GLU A 53 2.44 22.99 -2.39
CA GLU A 53 1.69 24.22 -2.71
C GLU A 53 0.20 23.93 -2.92
N LYS A 54 -0.14 22.87 -3.67
CA LYS A 54 -1.52 22.43 -3.87
C LYS A 54 -2.19 21.97 -2.58
N ASN A 55 -1.45 21.25 -1.74
CA ASN A 55 -1.95 20.71 -0.47
C ASN A 55 -2.29 21.83 0.53
N PHE A 56 -1.48 22.88 0.58
CA PHE A 56 -1.69 24.06 1.44
C PHE A 56 -2.78 25.00 0.92
N ALA A 57 -3.05 25.00 -0.39
CA ALA A 57 -4.13 25.78 -1.00
C ALA A 57 -5.53 25.14 -0.82
N ARG A 58 -5.69 24.08 -0.02
CA ARG A 58 -7.00 23.47 0.23
C ARG A 58 -7.89 24.39 1.07
N GLU A 59 -9.11 24.63 0.61
CA GLU A 59 -10.08 25.47 1.32
C GLU A 59 -11.20 24.68 1.99
N ALA A 60 -11.52 23.47 1.49
CA ALA A 60 -12.70 22.71 1.93
C ALA A 60 -12.38 21.31 2.47
N LEU A 61 -11.34 20.66 1.95
CA LEU A 61 -11.02 19.27 2.32
C LEU A 61 -9.99 19.24 3.45
N THR A 62 -10.35 18.64 4.58
CA THR A 62 -9.42 18.29 5.69
C THR A 62 -9.03 16.81 5.59
N ILE A 63 -7.74 16.50 5.80
CA ILE A 63 -7.20 15.13 5.77
C ILE A 63 -6.37 14.94 7.03
N ASN A 64 -6.63 13.87 7.79
CA ASN A 64 -5.94 13.51 9.04
C ASN A 64 -5.86 14.67 10.06
N PRO A 65 -7.00 15.14 10.64
CA PRO A 65 -6.98 16.16 11.67
C PRO A 65 -6.24 15.67 12.93
N ALA A 66 -5.63 16.61 13.66
CA ALA A 66 -4.89 16.34 14.90
C ALA A 66 -5.79 16.44 16.14
#